data_AF-A0A1Y5GV75-F1
#
_entry.id   AF-A0A1Y5GV75-F1
#
_cell.length_a   1.000
_cell.length_b   1.000
_cell.length_c   1.000
_cell.angle_alpha   90.00
_cell.angle_beta   90.00
_cell.angle_gamma   90.00
#
_symmetry.space_group_name_H-M   'P 1'
#
loop_
_entity.id
_entity.type
_entity.pdbx_description
1 polymer ?
#
loop_
_entity_poly.entity_id
_entity_poly.type
_entity_poly.pdbx_seq_one_letter_code
_entity_poly.pdbx_strand_id
1 'polypeptide(L)'
;MRSLLLLLLFFVMTFSNVSYSGEASNSSKYQVAEELYKDGKKEEAKALYFEAAKEGDAGAHFSLGYKYNLQKDKQIYHLRKAAESGHLEGLKGFLDKVFFRSDSFEHSNPTLAMAVYRKAKLVNPSIKFYDEKNSMMTISLCLEPKGLDVKQFLDKYNADIADSPWRWAKNISVNESDPELVLSLICLGGHVPNEKKSAVKSYYKFWKSEKSVKFNGCDYAASNYTLAICSRDERY
;
A
#
# COMPACT_ATOMS: atom_id res chain seq x y z
N MET A 1 72.37 29.55 61.73
CA MET A 1 72.38 29.28 60.27
C MET A 1 72.20 27.79 60.04
N ARG A 2 71.20 27.43 59.22
CA ARG A 2 70.93 26.12 58.60
C ARG A 2 70.58 24.92 59.52
N SER A 3 69.27 24.74 59.68
CA SER A 3 68.53 23.49 59.97
C SER A 3 67.06 23.84 59.67
N LEU A 4 66.19 23.02 59.09
CA LEU A 4 66.21 21.64 58.66
C LEU A 4 65.06 21.50 57.63
N LEU A 5 65.26 20.65 56.64
CA LEU A 5 64.34 20.28 55.58
C LEU A 5 63.04 19.65 56.12
N LEU A 6 61.87 20.09 55.67
CA LEU A 6 60.60 19.37 55.86
C LEU A 6 59.80 19.38 54.54
N LEU A 7 59.97 18.29 53.78
CA LEU A 7 59.13 17.93 52.65
C LEU A 7 57.75 17.52 53.18
N LEU A 8 56.70 18.24 52.77
CA LEU A 8 55.31 17.80 52.90
C LEU A 8 54.83 17.26 51.55
N LEU A 9 54.84 15.93 51.43
CA LEU A 9 54.18 15.19 50.36
C LEU A 9 52.66 15.20 50.60
N PHE A 10 51.93 16.03 49.87
CA PHE A 10 50.48 15.94 49.78
C PHE A 10 50.10 14.84 48.78
N PHE A 11 49.73 13.68 49.30
CA PHE A 11 49.04 12.62 48.56
C PHE A 11 47.58 12.63 49.01
N VAL A 12 46.68 13.19 48.19
CA VAL A 12 45.23 13.04 48.38
C VAL A 12 44.62 12.63 47.05
N MET A 13 43.95 11.48 47.10
CA MET A 13 43.44 10.72 45.98
C MET A 13 42.41 11.52 45.16
N THR A 14 42.60 11.55 43.85
CA THR A 14 41.57 11.89 42.88
C THR A 14 40.49 10.80 42.88
N PHE A 15 39.31 11.08 43.45
CA PHE A 15 38.13 10.27 43.17
C PHE A 15 37.68 10.58 41.74
N SER A 16 38.01 9.69 40.81
CA SER A 16 37.39 9.66 39.49
C SER A 16 35.93 9.28 39.68
N ASN A 17 35.02 10.26 39.68
CA ASN A 17 33.61 10.01 39.46
C ASN A 17 33.45 9.52 38.02
N VAL A 18 33.55 8.20 37.81
CA VAL A 18 33.03 7.56 36.61
C VAL A 18 31.52 7.72 36.68
N SER A 19 31.04 8.81 36.11
CA SER A 19 29.62 9.00 35.85
C SER A 19 29.28 8.07 34.69
N TYR A 20 28.78 6.87 35.01
CA TYR A 20 28.16 5.99 34.04
C TYR A 20 26.84 6.64 33.64
N SER A 21 26.87 7.55 32.65
CA SER A 21 25.68 8.01 31.96
C SER A 21 25.22 6.85 31.09
N GLY A 22 24.36 5.98 31.63
CA GLY A 22 23.51 5.17 30.79
C GLY A 22 22.66 6.14 29.97
N GLU A 23 22.92 6.24 28.67
CA GLU A 23 22.02 6.90 27.74
C GLU A 23 20.68 6.17 27.85
N ALA A 24 19.73 6.76 28.58
CA ALA A 24 18.33 6.40 28.44
C ALA A 24 17.96 6.72 26.99
N SER A 25 18.02 5.70 26.14
CA SER A 25 17.61 5.79 24.74
C SER A 25 16.21 6.36 24.71
N ASN A 26 16.06 7.60 24.25
CA ASN A 26 14.77 8.26 24.04
C ASN A 26 14.12 7.73 22.76
N SER A 27 14.07 6.40 22.63
CA SER A 27 13.56 5.74 21.44
C SER A 27 12.05 5.90 21.36
N SER A 28 11.55 6.22 20.17
CA SER A 28 10.11 6.33 19.97
C SER A 28 9.46 4.95 20.17
N LYS A 29 8.18 4.92 20.54
CA LYS A 29 7.42 3.65 20.67
C LYS A 29 7.50 2.80 19.40
N TYR A 30 7.55 3.45 18.23
CA TYR A 30 7.77 2.77 16.95
C TYR A 30 9.13 2.08 16.88
N GLN A 31 10.22 2.74 17.29
CA GLN A 31 11.56 2.15 17.29
C GLN A 31 11.65 0.94 18.22
N VAL A 32 11.09 1.05 19.43
CA VAL A 32 11.01 -0.08 20.37
C VAL A 32 10.17 -1.22 19.77
N ALA A 33 9.06 -0.92 19.10
CA ALA A 33 8.26 -1.92 18.40
C ALA A 33 9.02 -2.62 17.27
N GLU A 34 9.86 -1.91 16.51
CA GLU A 34 10.71 -2.50 15.47
C GLU A 34 11.76 -3.45 16.06
N GLU A 35 12.37 -3.10 17.20
CA GLU A 35 13.31 -3.96 17.92
C GLU A 35 12.64 -5.24 18.43
N LEU A 36 11.51 -5.12 19.14
CA LEU A 36 10.73 -6.27 19.61
C LEU A 36 10.29 -7.16 18.45
N TYR A 37 9.91 -6.57 17.31
CA TYR A 37 9.52 -7.33 16.13
C TYR A 37 10.69 -8.14 15.56
N LYS A 38 11.90 -7.56 15.50
CA LYS A 38 13.13 -8.24 15.06
C LYS A 38 13.51 -9.37 16.01
N ASP A 39 13.29 -9.18 17.30
CA ASP A 39 13.55 -10.19 18.35
C ASP A 39 12.47 -11.30 18.40
N GLY A 40 11.48 -11.26 17.50
CA GLY A 40 10.41 -12.25 17.42
C GLY A 40 9.25 -12.05 18.39
N LYS A 41 9.29 -10.99 19.23
CA LYS A 41 8.23 -10.61 20.17
C LYS A 41 7.09 -9.86 19.46
N LYS A 42 6.46 -10.55 18.50
CA LYS A 42 5.52 -9.94 17.55
C LYS A 42 4.27 -9.33 18.19
N GLU A 43 3.73 -9.90 19.26
CA GLU A 43 2.52 -9.36 19.91
C GLU A 43 2.84 -8.14 20.77
N GLU A 44 3.98 -8.11 21.48
CA GLU A 44 4.44 -6.92 22.20
C GLU A 44 4.73 -5.77 21.22
N ALA A 45 5.41 -6.06 20.12
CA ALA A 45 5.62 -5.11 19.04
C ALA A 45 4.29 -4.60 18.47
N LYS A 46 3.28 -5.46 18.31
CA LYS A 46 1.96 -5.09 17.79
C LYS A 46 1.26 -4.08 18.68
N ALA A 47 1.30 -4.30 20.00
CA ALA A 47 0.72 -3.39 20.97
C ALA A 47 1.38 -2.00 20.87
N LEU A 48 2.71 -1.96 20.81
CA LEU A 48 3.45 -0.70 20.66
C LEU A 48 3.22 -0.02 19.31
N TYR A 49 3.09 -0.77 18.21
CA TYR A 49 2.70 -0.16 16.94
C TYR A 49 1.31 0.47 17.02
N PHE A 50 0.35 -0.15 17.71
CA PHE A 50 -0.97 0.47 17.91
C PHE A 50 -0.89 1.75 18.74
N GLU A 51 -0.05 1.80 19.78
CA GLU A 51 0.17 3.02 20.55
C GLU A 51 0.82 4.12 19.71
N ALA A 52 1.92 3.81 19.02
CA ALA A 52 2.60 4.76 18.16
C ALA A 52 1.68 5.26 17.02
N ALA A 53 0.85 4.38 16.44
CA ALA A 53 -0.12 4.77 15.42
C ALA A 53 -1.22 5.69 15.98
N LYS A 54 -1.65 5.53 17.25
CA LYS A 54 -2.57 6.48 17.90
C LYS A 54 -1.94 7.86 18.06
N GLU A 55 -0.62 7.92 18.22
CA GLU A 55 0.17 9.16 18.27
C GLU A 55 0.47 9.73 16.86
N GLY A 56 0.04 9.05 15.80
CA GLY A 56 0.18 9.49 14.42
C GLY A 56 1.45 9.01 13.71
N ASP A 57 2.22 8.08 14.30
CA ASP A 57 3.43 7.56 13.68
C ASP A 57 3.11 6.80 12.38
N ALA A 58 3.64 7.30 11.27
CA ALA A 58 3.38 6.76 9.94
C ALA A 58 4.04 5.40 9.72
N GLY A 59 5.21 5.15 10.34
CA GLY A 59 5.90 3.86 10.28
C GLY A 59 5.13 2.77 11.02
N ALA A 60 4.56 3.11 12.18
CA ALA A 60 3.70 2.22 12.94
C ALA A 60 2.42 1.87 12.19
N HIS A 61 1.78 2.87 11.55
CA HIS A 61 0.68 2.64 10.63
C HIS A 61 1.08 1.70 9.48
N PHE A 62 2.22 1.90 8.82
CA PHE A 62 2.70 0.99 7.78
C PHE A 62 2.93 -0.43 8.32
N SER A 63 3.59 -0.56 9.47
CA SER A 63 3.86 -1.85 10.12
C SER A 63 2.57 -2.61 10.44
N LEU A 64 1.53 -1.96 10.96
CA LEU A 64 0.22 -2.58 11.20
C LEU A 64 -0.48 -3.02 9.90
N GLY A 65 -0.40 -2.19 8.86
CA GLY A 65 -1.03 -2.47 7.58
C GLY A 65 -0.37 -3.58 6.77
N TYR A 66 0.92 -3.84 7.01
CA TYR A 66 1.73 -4.76 6.21
C TYR A 66 2.21 -6.02 6.95
N LYS A 67 2.69 -5.89 8.19
CA LYS A 67 3.32 -7.00 8.93
C LYS A 67 2.31 -7.94 9.61
N TYR A 68 1.09 -7.46 9.86
CA TYR A 68 0.08 -8.20 10.62
C TYR A 68 -1.13 -8.59 9.76
N ASN A 69 -1.69 -9.76 10.05
CA ASN A 69 -2.91 -10.25 9.41
C ASN A 69 -4.15 -9.61 10.05
N LEU A 70 -4.34 -8.30 9.82
CA LEU A 70 -5.58 -7.60 10.16
C LEU A 70 -6.66 -7.84 9.10
N GLN A 71 -7.92 -7.64 9.46
CA GLN A 71 -9.02 -7.54 8.49
C GLN A 71 -8.67 -6.51 7.40
N LYS A 72 -9.10 -6.78 6.16
CA LYS A 72 -8.66 -6.04 4.97
C LYS A 72 -8.92 -4.53 5.09
N ASP A 73 -10.09 -4.12 5.59
CA ASP A 73 -10.40 -2.71 5.83
C ASP A 73 -9.46 -2.04 6.83
N LYS A 74 -9.06 -2.77 7.88
CA LYS A 74 -8.09 -2.26 8.86
C LYS A 74 -6.70 -2.13 8.24
N GLN A 75 -6.28 -3.08 7.40
CA GLN A 75 -5.02 -2.95 6.65
C GLN A 75 -5.05 -1.71 5.75
N ILE A 76 -6.13 -1.54 4.97
CA ILE A 76 -6.31 -0.38 4.07
C ILE A 76 -6.33 0.93 4.87
N TYR A 77 -7.03 0.97 6.01
CA TYR A 77 -7.03 2.12 6.91
C TYR A 77 -5.62 2.49 7.36
N HIS A 78 -4.85 1.53 7.88
CA HIS A 78 -3.50 1.80 8.37
C HIS A 78 -2.55 2.22 7.24
N LEU A 79 -2.59 1.55 6.08
CA LEU A 79 -1.80 1.95 4.91
C LEU A 79 -2.17 3.33 4.40
N ARG A 80 -3.47 3.66 4.38
CA ARG A 80 -3.96 5.00 4.02
C ARG A 80 -3.39 6.06 4.95
N LYS A 81 -3.44 5.84 6.27
CA LYS A 81 -2.91 6.80 7.24
C LYS A 81 -1.39 7.01 7.07
N ALA A 82 -0.63 5.94 6.84
CA ALA A 82 0.80 6.06 6.52
C ALA A 82 1.02 6.85 5.22
N ALA A 83 0.29 6.51 4.16
CA ALA A 83 0.39 7.17 2.86
C ALA A 83 0.06 8.67 2.93
N GLU A 84 -1.05 9.03 3.58
CA GLU A 84 -1.50 10.40 3.75
C GLU A 84 -0.53 11.25 4.60
N SER A 85 0.29 10.63 5.44
CA SER A 85 1.38 11.28 6.19
C SER A 85 2.69 11.40 5.39
N GLY A 86 2.68 11.05 4.10
CA GLY A 86 3.87 11.14 3.23
C GLY A 86 4.87 9.99 3.39
N HIS A 87 4.43 8.83 3.92
CA HIS A 87 5.26 7.62 4.01
C HIS A 87 5.23 6.85 2.69
N LEU A 88 6.40 6.63 2.07
CA LEU A 88 6.53 6.02 0.75
C LEU A 88 6.00 4.58 0.68
N GLU A 89 6.42 3.72 1.61
CA GLU A 89 6.04 2.31 1.64
C GLU A 89 4.54 2.14 1.99
N GLY A 90 4.03 2.98 2.89
CA GLY A 90 2.60 3.11 3.16
C GLY A 90 1.81 3.45 1.89
N LEU A 91 2.28 4.43 1.11
CA LEU A 91 1.66 4.80 -0.17
C LEU A 91 1.67 3.64 -1.18
N LYS A 92 2.82 2.97 -1.38
CA LYS A 92 2.91 1.82 -2.28
C LYS A 92 1.97 0.70 -1.87
N GLY A 93 1.97 0.34 -0.58
CA GLY A 93 1.09 -0.69 -0.04
C GLY A 93 -0.38 -0.32 -0.19
N PHE A 94 -0.72 0.95 0.05
CA PHE A 94 -2.08 1.45 -0.15
C PHE A 94 -2.53 1.31 -1.61
N LEU A 95 -1.75 1.83 -2.57
CA LEU A 95 -2.04 1.76 -4.00
C LEU A 95 -2.18 0.32 -4.49
N ASP A 96 -1.36 -0.60 -3.99
CA ASP A 96 -1.49 -2.03 -4.29
C ASP A 96 -2.84 -2.59 -3.78
N LYS A 97 -3.22 -2.29 -2.53
CA LYS A 97 -4.42 -2.84 -1.90
C LYS A 97 -5.73 -2.33 -2.47
N VAL A 98 -5.76 -1.09 -2.98
CA VAL A 98 -7.00 -0.46 -3.48
C VAL A 98 -7.05 -0.30 -5.00
N PHE A 99 -5.95 -0.58 -5.71
CA PHE A 99 -5.93 -0.46 -7.17
C PHE A 99 -5.10 -1.55 -7.86
N PHE A 100 -3.78 -1.59 -7.71
CA PHE A 100 -2.94 -2.40 -8.60
C PHE A 100 -3.04 -3.92 -8.39
N ARG A 101 -3.37 -4.34 -7.15
CA ARG A 101 -3.56 -5.74 -6.77
C ARG A 101 -4.94 -5.96 -6.15
N SER A 102 -5.90 -5.14 -6.59
CA SER A 102 -7.28 -5.22 -6.14
C SER A 102 -8.13 -5.71 -7.30
N ASP A 103 -8.57 -6.97 -7.18
CA ASP A 103 -9.56 -7.61 -8.03
C ASP A 103 -10.85 -7.74 -7.21
N SER A 104 -11.59 -6.64 -7.06
CA SER A 104 -12.67 -6.56 -6.06
C SER A 104 -13.63 -5.44 -6.36
N PHE A 105 -14.93 -5.73 -6.32
CA PHE A 105 -15.97 -4.71 -6.33
C PHE A 105 -16.02 -3.87 -5.04
N GLU A 106 -15.66 -4.48 -3.90
CA GLU A 106 -15.73 -3.83 -2.59
C GLU A 106 -14.55 -2.88 -2.30
N HIS A 107 -13.33 -3.30 -2.67
CA HIS A 107 -12.11 -2.63 -2.21
C HIS A 107 -11.38 -1.84 -3.30
N SER A 108 -11.65 -2.13 -4.59
CA SER A 108 -11.01 -1.38 -5.67
C SER A 108 -11.59 0.02 -5.76
N ASN A 109 -10.74 1.03 -5.66
CA ASN A 109 -11.17 2.42 -5.69
C ASN A 109 -10.09 3.31 -6.35
N PRO A 110 -10.12 3.45 -7.69
CA PRO A 110 -9.18 4.30 -8.43
C PRO A 110 -9.23 5.77 -7.99
N THR A 111 -10.43 6.28 -7.66
CA THR A 111 -10.65 7.65 -7.21
C THR A 111 -9.94 7.90 -5.88
N LEU A 112 -10.12 7.01 -4.91
CA LEU A 112 -9.45 7.09 -3.62
C LEU A 112 -7.93 6.90 -3.77
N ALA A 113 -7.48 5.99 -4.65
CA ALA A 113 -6.07 5.79 -4.95
C ALA A 113 -5.39 7.10 -5.39
N MET A 114 -6.00 7.81 -6.36
CA MET A 114 -5.49 9.09 -6.86
C MET A 114 -5.54 10.19 -5.79
N ALA A 115 -6.61 10.26 -5.00
CA ALA A 115 -6.76 11.26 -3.93
C ALA A 115 -5.67 11.12 -2.85
N VAL A 116 -5.43 9.89 -2.39
CA VAL A 116 -4.38 9.61 -1.38
C VAL A 116 -2.98 9.85 -1.95
N TYR A 117 -2.72 9.47 -3.20
CA TYR A 117 -1.45 9.80 -3.86
C TYR A 117 -1.19 11.31 -3.91
N ARG A 118 -2.18 12.11 -4.33
CA ARG A 118 -2.07 13.58 -4.37
C ARG A 118 -1.80 14.17 -2.99
N LYS A 119 -2.50 13.67 -1.96
CA LYS A 119 -2.28 14.10 -0.57
C LYS A 119 -0.88 13.74 -0.07
N ALA A 120 -0.43 12.52 -0.33
CA ALA A 120 0.92 12.07 0.03
C ALA A 120 2.00 12.97 -0.59
N LYS A 121 1.85 13.31 -1.89
CA LYS A 121 2.72 14.25 -2.61
C LYS A 121 2.69 15.67 -2.06
N LEU A 122 1.53 16.14 -1.61
CA LEU A 122 1.41 17.46 -0.99
C LEU A 122 2.20 17.52 0.32
N VAL A 123 2.09 16.47 1.15
CA VAL A 123 2.78 16.38 2.44
C VAL A 123 4.28 16.13 2.27
N ASN A 124 4.66 15.26 1.33
CA ASN A 124 6.05 14.95 1.02
C ASN A 124 6.28 14.94 -0.50
N PRO A 125 6.61 16.12 -1.09
CA PRO A 125 6.85 16.25 -2.53
C PRO A 125 8.02 15.41 -3.05
N SER A 126 8.92 14.97 -2.16
CA SER A 126 10.09 14.18 -2.51
C SER A 126 9.79 12.70 -2.73
N ILE A 127 8.61 12.19 -2.30
CA ILE A 127 8.22 10.80 -2.54
C ILE A 127 8.36 10.51 -4.03
N LYS A 128 9.12 9.47 -4.37
CA LYS A 128 9.18 8.92 -5.72
C LYS A 128 9.27 7.41 -5.61
N PHE A 129 8.69 6.71 -6.57
CA PHE A 129 8.83 5.26 -6.64
C PHE A 129 8.96 4.79 -8.08
N TYR A 130 9.47 3.57 -8.22
CA TYR A 130 9.61 2.93 -9.52
C TYR A 130 8.29 2.93 -10.28
N ASP A 131 8.35 3.33 -11.55
CA ASP A 131 7.21 3.34 -12.46
C ASP A 131 6.02 4.24 -12.04
N GLU A 132 6.27 5.22 -11.17
CA GLU A 132 5.26 6.18 -10.69
C GLU A 132 4.48 6.83 -11.83
N LYS A 133 5.17 7.31 -12.88
CA LYS A 133 4.52 7.98 -14.02
C LYS A 133 3.49 7.08 -14.70
N ASN A 134 3.85 5.83 -15.04
CA ASN A 134 2.92 4.92 -15.71
C ASN A 134 1.82 4.44 -14.75
N SER A 135 2.15 4.27 -13.48
CA SER A 135 1.18 3.93 -12.43
C SER A 135 0.10 5.01 -12.32
N MET A 136 0.49 6.27 -12.23
CA MET A 136 -0.46 7.39 -12.13
C MET A 136 -1.21 7.64 -13.43
N MET A 137 -0.56 7.45 -14.59
CA MET A 137 -1.24 7.46 -15.88
C MET A 137 -2.36 6.41 -15.92
N THR A 138 -2.07 5.19 -15.49
CA THR A 138 -3.06 4.09 -15.48
C THR A 138 -4.25 4.41 -14.59
N ILE A 139 -4.02 4.94 -13.39
CA ILE A 139 -5.11 5.38 -12.51
C ILE A 139 -5.90 6.50 -13.19
N SER A 140 -5.23 7.48 -13.82
CA SER A 140 -5.89 8.59 -14.52
C SER A 140 -6.82 8.11 -15.64
N LEU A 141 -6.41 7.11 -16.43
CA LEU A 141 -7.26 6.52 -17.46
C LEU A 141 -8.54 5.91 -16.87
N CYS A 142 -8.44 5.33 -15.68
CA CYS A 142 -9.57 4.78 -14.94
C CYS A 142 -10.49 5.81 -14.28
N LEU A 143 -10.14 7.10 -14.32
CA LEU A 143 -10.99 8.19 -13.82
C LEU A 143 -11.76 8.92 -14.93
N GLU A 144 -11.47 8.62 -16.19
CA GLU A 144 -12.18 9.21 -17.33
C GLU A 144 -13.60 8.65 -17.59
N PRO A 145 -13.88 7.34 -17.48
CA PRO A 145 -15.26 6.86 -17.59
C PRO A 145 -16.11 7.42 -16.44
N LYS A 146 -17.43 7.43 -16.59
CA LYS A 146 -18.39 7.94 -15.59
C LYS A 146 -18.31 7.23 -14.22
N GLY A 147 -17.56 6.15 -14.12
CA GLY A 147 -17.43 5.33 -12.93
C GLY A 147 -18.55 4.28 -12.87
N LEU A 148 -18.28 3.20 -12.13
CA LEU A 148 -19.25 2.13 -11.93
C LEU A 148 -20.00 2.34 -10.63
N ASP A 149 -21.33 2.44 -10.68
CA ASP A 149 -22.16 2.19 -9.50
C ASP A 149 -22.16 0.69 -9.25
N VAL A 150 -21.31 0.25 -8.32
CA VAL A 150 -21.13 -1.16 -7.99
C VAL A 150 -22.44 -1.78 -7.54
N LYS A 151 -23.23 -1.10 -6.70
CA LYS A 151 -24.48 -1.68 -6.19
C LYS A 151 -25.47 -1.88 -7.34
N GLN A 152 -25.67 -0.86 -8.17
CA GLN A 152 -26.56 -0.95 -9.33
C GLN A 152 -26.10 -2.04 -10.30
N PHE A 153 -24.79 -2.16 -10.52
CA PHE A 153 -24.23 -3.21 -11.37
C PHE A 153 -24.53 -4.60 -10.82
N LEU A 154 -24.24 -4.85 -9.53
CA LEU A 154 -24.47 -6.16 -8.91
C LEU A 154 -25.96 -6.53 -8.96
N ASP A 155 -26.86 -5.58 -8.67
CA ASP A 155 -28.31 -5.77 -8.73
C ASP A 155 -28.77 -6.08 -10.17
N LYS A 156 -28.29 -5.33 -11.17
CA LYS A 156 -28.66 -5.50 -12.59
C LYS A 156 -28.27 -6.88 -13.12
N TYR A 157 -27.08 -7.34 -12.76
CA TYR A 157 -26.49 -8.57 -13.30
C TYR A 157 -26.63 -9.79 -12.40
N ASN A 158 -27.25 -9.63 -11.22
CA ASN A 158 -27.30 -10.65 -10.18
C ASN A 158 -25.89 -11.23 -9.89
N ALA A 159 -24.91 -10.33 -9.79
CA ALA A 159 -23.50 -10.65 -9.58
C ALA A 159 -23.18 -10.71 -8.09
N ASP A 160 -22.19 -11.53 -7.72
CA ASP A 160 -21.70 -11.58 -6.33
C ASP A 160 -20.64 -10.50 -6.11
N ILE A 161 -20.65 -9.85 -4.93
CA ILE A 161 -19.60 -8.89 -4.53
C ILE A 161 -18.19 -9.52 -4.53
N ALA A 162 -18.12 -10.84 -4.32
CA ALA A 162 -16.90 -11.63 -4.34
C ALA A 162 -16.44 -12.04 -5.75
N ASP A 163 -17.25 -11.82 -6.79
CA ASP A 163 -16.84 -12.07 -8.17
C ASP A 163 -15.66 -11.19 -8.58
N SER A 164 -14.84 -11.70 -9.50
CA SER A 164 -13.82 -10.91 -10.17
C SER A 164 -14.46 -9.90 -11.13
N PRO A 165 -14.13 -8.60 -11.03
CA PRO A 165 -14.54 -7.64 -12.05
C PRO A 165 -14.03 -7.99 -13.46
N TRP A 166 -12.88 -8.67 -13.60
CA TRP A 166 -12.37 -9.08 -14.92
C TRP A 166 -13.20 -10.20 -15.56
N ARG A 167 -13.76 -11.12 -14.76
CA ARG A 167 -14.75 -12.10 -15.25
C ARG A 167 -15.95 -11.39 -15.86
N TRP A 168 -16.47 -10.38 -15.17
CA TRP A 168 -17.58 -9.57 -15.65
C TRP A 168 -17.18 -8.74 -16.88
N ALA A 169 -15.96 -8.18 -16.93
CA ALA A 169 -15.46 -7.49 -18.11
C ALA A 169 -15.48 -8.39 -19.36
N LYS A 170 -15.07 -9.66 -19.24
CA LYS A 170 -15.16 -10.66 -20.32
C LYS A 170 -16.61 -10.90 -20.73
N ASN A 171 -17.48 -11.21 -19.78
CA ASN A 171 -18.89 -11.50 -20.05
C ASN A 171 -19.60 -10.33 -20.75
N ILE A 172 -19.43 -9.11 -20.24
CA ILE A 172 -20.03 -7.90 -20.83
C ILE A 172 -19.47 -7.66 -22.22
N SER A 173 -18.15 -7.77 -22.42
CA SER A 173 -17.53 -7.52 -23.74
C SER A 173 -17.97 -8.48 -24.85
N VAL A 174 -18.52 -9.65 -24.49
CA VAL A 174 -19.03 -10.65 -25.44
C VAL A 174 -20.51 -10.43 -25.73
N ASN A 175 -21.29 -10.14 -24.69
CA ASN A 175 -22.75 -10.13 -24.76
C ASN A 175 -23.35 -8.74 -24.96
N GLU A 176 -22.60 -7.69 -24.63
CA GLU A 176 -23.03 -6.30 -24.69
C GLU A 176 -22.01 -5.43 -25.43
N SER A 177 -22.49 -4.41 -26.14
CA SER A 177 -21.63 -3.43 -26.80
C SER A 177 -21.42 -2.20 -25.93
N ASP A 178 -20.95 -2.39 -24.70
CA ASP A 178 -20.67 -1.31 -23.74
C ASP A 178 -19.17 -1.24 -23.36
N PRO A 179 -18.33 -0.61 -24.21
CA PRO A 179 -16.90 -0.50 -23.95
C PRO A 179 -16.55 0.38 -22.73
N GLU A 180 -17.44 1.28 -22.30
CA GLU A 180 -17.21 2.11 -21.10
C GLU A 180 -17.36 1.27 -19.82
N LEU A 181 -18.42 0.45 -19.77
CA LEU A 181 -18.64 -0.50 -18.67
C LEU A 181 -17.51 -1.54 -18.60
N VAL A 182 -17.08 -2.08 -19.74
CA VAL A 182 -15.96 -3.03 -19.77
C VAL A 182 -14.68 -2.38 -19.25
N LEU A 183 -14.36 -1.15 -19.68
CA LEU A 183 -13.20 -0.43 -19.14
C LEU A 183 -13.32 -0.19 -17.63
N SER A 184 -14.50 0.17 -17.14
CA SER A 184 -14.75 0.39 -15.72
C SER A 184 -14.50 -0.89 -14.90
N LEU A 185 -14.95 -2.04 -15.40
CA LEU A 185 -14.71 -3.34 -14.78
C LEU A 185 -13.23 -3.73 -14.81
N ILE A 186 -12.52 -3.47 -15.91
CA ILE A 186 -11.06 -3.68 -16.00
C ILE A 186 -10.32 -2.85 -14.94
N CYS A 187 -10.76 -1.61 -14.71
CA CYS A 187 -10.20 -0.72 -13.71
C CYS A 187 -10.42 -1.18 -12.26
N LEU A 188 -11.50 -1.91 -11.99
CA LEU A 188 -11.76 -2.52 -10.68
C LEU A 188 -11.10 -3.89 -10.48
N GLY A 189 -10.75 -4.58 -11.57
CA GLY A 189 -10.20 -5.93 -11.51
C GLY A 189 -8.67 -6.02 -11.60
N GLY A 190 -8.16 -7.25 -11.57
CA GLY A 190 -6.77 -7.60 -11.83
C GLY A 190 -5.88 -7.67 -10.60
N HIS A 191 -5.06 -8.74 -10.53
CA HIS A 191 -4.18 -9.01 -9.39
C HIS A 191 -2.72 -8.61 -9.59
N VAL A 192 -2.28 -8.52 -10.85
CA VAL A 192 -0.87 -8.29 -11.19
C VAL A 192 -0.72 -6.89 -11.77
N PRO A 193 0.09 -6.00 -11.16
CA PRO A 193 0.16 -4.60 -11.55
C PRO A 193 0.50 -4.40 -13.04
N ASN A 194 1.46 -5.14 -13.59
CA ASN A 194 1.86 -4.99 -14.99
C ASN A 194 0.76 -5.45 -15.97
N GLU A 195 0.07 -6.54 -15.65
CA GLU A 195 -1.02 -7.06 -16.47
C GLU A 195 -2.21 -6.07 -16.45
N LYS A 196 -2.55 -5.53 -15.27
CA LYS A 196 -3.57 -4.49 -15.13
C LYS A 196 -3.22 -3.21 -15.91
N LYS A 197 -1.99 -2.72 -15.80
CA LYS A 197 -1.53 -1.54 -16.57
C LYS A 197 -1.67 -1.78 -18.07
N SER A 198 -1.29 -2.97 -18.56
CA SER A 198 -1.45 -3.34 -19.97
C SER A 198 -2.91 -3.39 -20.39
N ALA A 199 -3.77 -4.05 -19.60
CA ALA A 199 -5.21 -4.20 -19.86
C ALA A 199 -5.95 -2.85 -19.90
N VAL A 200 -5.70 -1.98 -18.91
CA VAL A 200 -6.29 -0.63 -18.90
C VAL A 200 -5.83 0.16 -20.12
N LYS A 201 -4.53 0.16 -20.42
CA LYS A 201 -3.96 0.95 -21.53
C LYS A 201 -4.44 0.47 -22.89
N SER A 202 -4.56 -0.84 -23.12
CA SER A 202 -5.07 -1.39 -24.38
C SER A 202 -6.56 -1.09 -24.52
N TYR A 203 -7.37 -1.40 -23.49
CA TYR A 203 -8.82 -1.29 -23.57
C TYR A 203 -9.29 0.17 -23.65
N TYR A 204 -8.61 1.08 -22.95
CA TYR A 204 -8.85 2.51 -23.05
C TYR A 204 -8.77 3.01 -24.51
N LYS A 205 -7.81 2.51 -25.32
CA LYS A 205 -7.71 2.90 -26.74
C LYS A 205 -8.92 2.45 -27.55
N PHE A 206 -9.44 1.26 -27.28
CA PHE A 206 -10.63 0.74 -27.95
C PHE A 206 -11.87 1.55 -27.56
N TRP A 207 -12.05 1.83 -26.26
CA TRP A 207 -13.12 2.71 -25.76
C TRP A 207 -13.08 4.09 -26.40
N LYS A 208 -11.93 4.78 -26.42
CA LYS A 208 -11.81 6.11 -27.06
C LYS A 208 -12.02 6.11 -28.58
N SER A 209 -11.89 4.94 -29.21
CA SER A 209 -12.16 4.76 -30.64
C SER A 209 -13.57 4.25 -30.91
N GLU A 210 -14.43 4.18 -29.90
CA GLU A 210 -15.79 3.62 -29.94
C GLU A 210 -15.84 2.19 -30.49
N LYS A 211 -14.73 1.45 -30.35
CA LYS A 211 -14.63 0.06 -30.78
C LYS A 211 -14.98 -0.86 -29.62
N SER A 212 -16.05 -1.63 -29.78
CA SER A 212 -16.31 -2.77 -28.90
C SER A 212 -15.40 -3.93 -29.30
N VAL A 213 -14.57 -4.38 -28.37
CA VAL A 213 -13.72 -5.56 -28.54
C VAL A 213 -13.92 -6.50 -27.37
N LYS A 214 -13.83 -7.81 -27.65
CA LYS A 214 -13.83 -8.83 -26.62
C LYS A 214 -12.64 -8.62 -25.69
N PHE A 215 -12.90 -8.69 -24.40
CA PHE A 215 -11.89 -8.67 -23.36
C PHE A 215 -11.68 -10.08 -22.82
N ASN A 216 -10.42 -10.46 -22.64
CA ASN A 216 -10.04 -11.63 -21.87
C ASN A 216 -8.83 -11.27 -21.01
N GLY A 217 -8.97 -11.41 -19.69
CA GLY A 217 -7.88 -11.13 -18.75
C GLY A 217 -6.63 -11.98 -19.01
N CYS A 218 -6.81 -13.19 -19.56
CA CYS A 218 -5.74 -14.12 -19.87
C CYS A 218 -4.83 -13.68 -21.03
N ASP A 219 -5.30 -12.77 -21.89
CA ASP A 219 -4.47 -12.20 -22.97
C ASP A 219 -3.33 -11.33 -22.40
N TYR A 220 -3.43 -10.94 -21.13
CA TYR A 220 -2.43 -10.15 -20.42
C TYR A 220 -1.58 -10.98 -19.45
N ALA A 221 -1.78 -12.30 -19.38
CA ALA A 221 -1.07 -13.18 -18.45
C ALA A 221 0.44 -13.18 -18.73
N ALA A 222 1.22 -12.68 -17.78
CA ALA A 222 2.68 -12.65 -17.85
C ALA A 222 3.35 -13.26 -16.61
N SER A 223 2.56 -13.59 -15.59
CA SER A 223 3.04 -14.20 -14.35
C SER A 223 2.55 -15.65 -14.19
N ASN A 224 3.35 -16.48 -13.51
CA ASN A 224 2.94 -17.84 -13.15
C ASN A 224 1.62 -17.87 -12.36
N TYR A 225 1.36 -16.82 -11.58
CA TYR A 225 0.11 -16.67 -10.83
C TYR A 225 -1.09 -16.58 -11.78
N THR A 226 -1.06 -15.66 -12.74
CA THR A 226 -2.16 -15.46 -13.70
C THR A 226 -2.28 -16.63 -14.66
N LEU A 227 -1.17 -17.20 -15.13
CA LEU A 227 -1.18 -18.40 -15.97
C LEU A 227 -1.89 -19.57 -15.27
N ALA A 228 -1.66 -19.76 -13.97
CA ALA A 228 -2.32 -20.80 -13.20
C ALA A 228 -3.82 -20.53 -12.94
N ILE A 229 -4.26 -19.27 -12.95
CA ILE A 229 -5.69 -18.91 -12.92
C ILE A 229 -6.33 -19.22 -14.27
N CYS A 230 -5.68 -18.79 -15.35
CA CYS A 230 -6.17 -18.96 -16.72
C CYS A 230 -6.28 -20.43 -17.14
N SER A 231 -5.41 -21.30 -16.63
CA SER A 231 -5.48 -22.74 -16.91
C SER A 231 -6.70 -23.45 -16.31
N ARG A 232 -7.42 -22.81 -15.38
CA ARG A 232 -8.58 -23.40 -14.70
C ARG A 232 -9.92 -22.82 -15.14
N ASP A 233 -9.91 -21.77 -15.96
CA ASP A 233 -11.12 -21.00 -16.36
C ASP A 233 -11.97 -20.51 -15.17
N GLU A 234 -11.34 -20.37 -13.99
CA GLU A 234 -12.06 -20.14 -12.73
C GLU A 234 -12.34 -18.66 -12.45
N ARG A 235 -11.65 -17.71 -13.11
CA ARG A 235 -11.72 -16.28 -12.73
C ARG A 235 -11.61 -15.23 -13.83
N TYR A 236 -11.18 -15.55 -15.05
CA TYR A 236 -10.97 -14.55 -16.12
C TYR A 236 -11.62 -14.90 -17.44
#